data_AF-A0A9Q0PNW2-F1
#
_entry.id   AF-A0A9Q0PNW2-F1
#
_cell.length_a   1.000
_cell.length_b   1.000
_cell.length_c   1.000
_cell.angle_alpha   90.00
_cell.angle_beta   90.00
_cell.angle_gamma   90.00
#
_symmetry.space_group_name_H-M   'P 1'
#
loop_
_entity.id
_entity.type
_entity.pdbx_description
1 polymer ?
#
loop_
_entity_poly.entity_id
_entity_poly.type
_entity_poly.pdbx_seq_one_letter_code
_entity_poly.pdbx_strand_id
1 'polypeptide(L)'
;MSGKMATSSTSAFLSWNSSSWLHSFVGPTNEISKLPNKRMPMLVLAQKKAKKTRKIILKQDVTDLGKKGQLVDVKAGYYRNFLLPTGRAQIVTPDLL
;
A
#
# COMPACT_ATOMS: atom_id res chain seq x y z
N MET A 1 53.79 23.48 13.95
CA MET A 1 53.17 22.49 13.02
C MET A 1 51.64 22.60 13.10
N SER A 2 50.94 22.19 12.04
CA SER A 2 49.47 22.28 11.90
C SER A 2 48.73 21.16 12.66
N GLY A 3 47.54 21.45 13.21
CA GLY A 3 46.63 20.47 13.83
C GLY A 3 45.15 20.93 13.79
N LYS A 4 44.24 20.05 13.33
CA LYS A 4 42.87 20.35 12.86
C LYS A 4 41.90 19.22 13.28
N MET A 5 40.56 19.36 13.39
CA MET A 5 39.60 20.50 13.31
C MET A 5 38.22 20.01 13.83
N ALA A 6 37.29 20.94 14.12
CA ALA A 6 35.81 20.75 14.09
C ALA A 6 35.18 19.78 15.15
N THR A 7 34.08 20.10 15.87
CA THR A 7 32.63 20.06 15.49
C THR A 7 32.20 18.73 14.83
N SER A 8 31.07 18.05 15.10
CA SER A 8 29.74 18.44 15.64
C SER A 8 28.82 17.19 15.82
N SER A 9 27.69 17.36 16.52
CA SER A 9 26.41 16.62 16.32
C SER A 9 26.32 15.10 16.56
N THR A 10 25.65 14.71 17.66
CA THR A 10 25.01 13.40 17.80
C THR A 10 23.65 13.41 17.08
N SER A 11 23.50 12.66 15.99
CA SER A 11 22.18 12.38 15.38
C SER A 11 22.05 10.89 15.05
N ALA A 12 20.95 10.29 15.50
CA ALA A 12 20.60 8.90 15.25
C ALA A 12 19.14 8.83 14.80
N PHE A 13 18.89 9.12 13.53
CA PHE A 13 17.62 8.77 12.89
C PHE A 13 17.59 7.26 12.64
N LEU A 14 16.45 6.63 12.89
CA LEU A 14 16.25 5.18 12.77
C LEU A 14 16.64 4.70 11.37
N SER A 15 17.69 3.88 11.28
CA SER A 15 18.18 3.33 10.02
C SER A 15 17.16 2.36 9.43
N TRP A 16 16.59 2.71 8.27
CA TRP A 16 15.88 1.73 7.46
C TRP A 16 16.86 0.61 7.08
N ASN A 17 16.41 -0.64 7.18
CA ASN A 17 17.19 -1.83 6.86
C ASN A 17 17.52 -1.87 5.35
N SER A 18 18.66 -1.31 4.98
CA SER A 18 19.20 -1.33 3.61
C SER A 18 20.16 -2.49 3.43
N SER A 19 19.63 -3.65 3.03
CA SER A 19 20.43 -4.79 2.60
C SER A 19 21.09 -4.50 1.24
N SER A 20 22.18 -3.72 1.27
CA SER A 20 23.01 -3.40 0.12
C SER A 20 23.80 -4.62 -0.35
N TRP A 21 23.18 -5.47 -1.17
CA TRP A 21 23.87 -6.58 -1.84
C TRP A 21 24.52 -6.09 -3.15
N LEU A 22 25.62 -5.35 -2.99
CA LEU A 22 26.56 -5.03 -4.07
C LEU A 22 27.97 -5.45 -3.63
N HIS A 23 28.36 -6.66 -3.98
CA HIS A 23 29.75 -7.09 -3.92
C HIS A 23 30.26 -7.44 -5.33
N SER A 24 31.29 -6.69 -5.72
CA SER A 24 32.46 -7.18 -6.44
C SER A 24 32.25 -7.71 -7.87
N PHE A 25 32.50 -6.83 -8.84
CA PHE A 25 33.04 -7.23 -10.14
C PHE A 25 34.41 -7.92 -9.94
N VAL A 26 34.55 -9.21 -10.27
CA VAL A 26 35.80 -9.88 -10.70
C VAL A 26 35.54 -11.36 -11.05
N GLY A 27 36.10 -11.83 -12.17
CA GLY A 27 36.42 -13.24 -12.40
C GLY A 27 35.32 -14.17 -12.96
N PRO A 28 35.51 -14.79 -14.14
CA PRO A 28 34.68 -15.90 -14.61
C PRO A 28 35.31 -17.27 -14.28
N THR A 29 34.58 -18.14 -13.60
CA THR A 29 34.89 -19.58 -13.51
C THR A 29 33.62 -20.41 -13.66
N ASN A 30 33.67 -21.46 -14.48
CA ASN A 30 32.54 -22.33 -14.76
C ASN A 30 32.39 -23.38 -13.66
N GLU A 31 31.33 -23.31 -12.86
CA GLU A 31 30.99 -24.29 -11.82
C GLU A 31 29.58 -24.83 -12.03
N ILE A 32 29.48 -26.12 -12.36
CA ILE A 32 28.21 -26.81 -12.60
C ILE A 32 27.55 -27.09 -11.25
N SER A 33 26.57 -26.27 -10.85
CA SER A 33 25.75 -26.59 -9.69
C SER A 33 24.31 -26.06 -9.77
N LYS A 34 23.39 -26.96 -9.42
CA LYS A 34 22.04 -26.73 -8.86
C LYS A 34 21.14 -25.75 -9.64
N LEU A 35 20.08 -26.32 -10.24
CA LEU A 35 18.95 -25.62 -10.85
C LEU A 35 18.50 -24.46 -9.93
N PRO A 36 18.76 -23.19 -10.30
CA PRO A 36 18.46 -22.06 -9.42
C PRO A 36 16.96 -22.01 -9.20
N ASN A 37 16.53 -21.62 -8.00
CA ASN A 37 15.11 -21.40 -7.69
C ASN A 37 14.58 -20.30 -8.62
N LYS A 38 14.05 -20.72 -9.77
CA LYS A 38 13.69 -19.88 -10.91
C LYS A 38 12.36 -19.21 -10.60
N ARG A 39 12.40 -18.29 -9.64
CA ARG A 39 11.42 -17.21 -9.48
C ARG A 39 11.46 -16.37 -10.74
N MET A 40 10.80 -16.85 -11.79
CA MET A 40 10.46 -16.02 -12.93
C MET A 40 9.64 -14.85 -12.36
N PRO A 41 10.10 -13.60 -12.47
CA PRO A 41 9.29 -12.48 -12.03
C PRO A 41 8.00 -12.52 -12.85
N MET A 42 6.86 -12.56 -12.16
CA MET A 42 5.55 -12.58 -12.82
C MET A 42 5.40 -11.29 -13.63
N LEU A 43 5.62 -11.38 -14.95
CA LEU A 43 5.49 -10.25 -15.85
C LEU A 43 4.01 -9.95 -16.06
N VAL A 44 3.48 -9.04 -15.24
CA VAL A 44 2.11 -8.54 -15.40
C VAL A 44 2.08 -7.61 -16.61
N LEU A 45 1.77 -8.17 -17.80
CA LEU A 45 1.77 -7.41 -19.06
C LEU A 45 0.81 -6.21 -19.03
N ALA A 46 -0.38 -6.38 -18.45
CA ALA A 46 -1.33 -5.31 -18.14
C ALA A 46 -2.38 -5.79 -17.12
N GLN A 47 -2.96 -4.87 -16.36
CA GLN A 47 -4.17 -5.12 -15.55
C GLN A 47 -5.21 -4.03 -15.80
N LYS A 48 -6.38 -4.42 -16.30
CA LYS A 48 -7.52 -3.49 -16.47
C LYS A 48 -8.05 -3.08 -15.09
N LYS A 49 -8.14 -1.76 -14.85
CA LYS A 49 -8.63 -1.20 -13.59
C LYS A 49 -10.13 -1.49 -13.40
N ALA A 50 -10.46 -2.33 -12.41
CA ALA A 50 -11.85 -2.57 -12.00
C ALA A 50 -12.39 -1.44 -11.09
N LYS A 51 -13.65 -1.04 -11.29
CA LYS A 51 -14.36 -0.11 -10.41
C LYS A 51 -14.82 -0.85 -9.15
N LYS A 52 -14.37 -0.41 -7.97
CA LYS A 52 -14.74 -1.01 -6.68
C LYS A 52 -15.88 -0.22 -6.02
N THR A 53 -17.04 -0.84 -5.84
CA THR A 53 -18.21 -0.27 -5.15
C THR A 53 -18.52 -1.00 -3.83
N ARG A 54 -19.42 -0.42 -3.02
CA ARG A 54 -19.93 -0.97 -1.76
C ARG A 54 -21.41 -0.60 -1.63
N LYS A 55 -22.24 -1.58 -1.27
CA LYS A 55 -23.60 -1.37 -0.80
C LYS A 55 -23.57 -0.88 0.65
N ILE A 56 -24.24 0.23 0.90
CA ILE A 56 -24.33 0.87 2.21
C ILE A 56 -25.77 1.30 2.48
N ILE A 57 -26.10 1.48 3.75
CA ILE A 57 -27.28 2.20 4.20
C ILE A 57 -26.87 3.54 4.82
N LEU A 58 -27.54 4.63 4.42
CA LEU A 58 -27.28 5.96 4.96
C LEU A 58 -27.90 6.11 6.36
N LYS A 59 -27.12 6.57 7.34
CA LYS A 59 -27.58 6.83 8.73
C LYS A 59 -28.08 8.25 8.93
N GLN A 60 -27.74 9.16 8.02
CA GLN A 60 -28.10 10.58 7.98
C GLN A 60 -28.48 10.96 6.55
N ASP A 61 -29.14 12.09 6.35
CA ASP A 61 -29.32 12.68 5.01
C ASP A 61 -27.95 13.18 4.49
N VAL A 62 -27.64 12.93 3.23
CA VAL A 62 -26.38 13.35 2.61
C VAL A 62 -26.66 13.89 1.21
N THR A 63 -26.33 15.17 1.02
CA THR A 63 -26.38 15.88 -0.26
C THR A 63 -25.75 15.04 -1.36
N ASP A 64 -26.42 14.98 -2.52
CA ASP A 64 -26.02 14.24 -3.72
C ASP A 64 -25.92 12.69 -3.57
N LEU A 65 -26.29 12.11 -2.43
CA LEU A 65 -26.41 10.65 -2.24
C LEU A 65 -27.83 10.17 -2.00
N GLY A 66 -28.59 10.86 -1.14
CA GLY A 66 -29.92 10.44 -0.73
C GLY A 66 -30.18 10.55 0.78
N LYS A 67 -31.38 10.12 1.18
CA LYS A 67 -31.91 10.33 2.53
C LYS A 67 -31.48 9.23 3.51
N LYS A 68 -31.60 9.54 4.82
CA LYS A 68 -31.45 8.57 5.91
C LYS A 68 -32.34 7.33 5.67
N GLY A 69 -31.76 6.15 5.86
CA GLY A 69 -32.40 4.84 5.66
C GLY A 69 -32.27 4.27 4.25
N GLN A 70 -31.79 5.06 3.27
CA GLN A 70 -31.70 4.61 1.89
C GLN A 70 -30.50 3.67 1.66
N LEU A 71 -30.74 2.58 0.91
CA LEU A 71 -29.70 1.68 0.41
C LEU A 71 -29.08 2.27 -0.87
N VAL A 72 -27.75 2.41 -0.91
CA VAL A 72 -27.04 3.05 -2.04
C VAL A 72 -25.73 2.34 -2.37
N ASP A 73 -25.36 2.30 -3.65
CA ASP A 73 -24.09 1.74 -4.14
C ASP A 73 -23.05 2.86 -4.35
N VAL A 74 -22.05 2.94 -3.46
CA VAL A 74 -21.02 4.01 -3.48
C VAL A 74 -19.64 3.49 -3.86
N LYS A 75 -18.73 4.38 -4.28
CA LYS A 75 -17.31 4.03 -4.50
C LYS A 75 -16.67 3.59 -3.16
N ALA A 76 -15.95 2.47 -3.16
CA ALA A 76 -15.38 1.89 -1.93
C ALA A 76 -14.46 2.86 -1.15
N GLY A 77 -13.70 3.71 -1.87
CA GLY A 77 -12.87 4.75 -1.24
C GLY A 77 -13.67 5.87 -0.58
N TYR A 78 -14.84 6.23 -1.11
CA TYR A 78 -15.69 7.27 -0.53
C TYR A 78 -16.38 6.79 0.75
N TYR A 79 -16.82 5.53 0.79
CA TYR A 79 -17.24 4.90 2.04
C TYR A 79 -16.12 4.91 3.08
N ARG A 80 -14.95 4.35 2.76
CA ARG A 80 -13.84 4.20 3.71
C ARG A 80 -13.27 5.53 4.22
N ASN A 81 -13.12 6.51 3.33
CA ASN A 81 -12.40 7.75 3.66
C ASN A 81 -13.31 8.87 4.20
N PHE A 82 -14.62 8.82 3.94
CA PHE A 82 -15.56 9.87 4.35
C PHE A 82 -16.74 9.33 5.16
N LEU A 83 -17.58 8.46 4.59
CA LEU A 83 -18.84 8.06 5.24
C LEU A 83 -18.65 7.21 6.50
N LEU A 84 -17.61 6.36 6.53
CA LEU A 84 -17.25 5.54 7.68
C LEU A 84 -16.71 6.38 8.85
N PRO A 85 -15.63 7.19 8.71
CA PRO A 85 -15.11 7.99 9.83
C PRO A 85 -16.07 9.09 10.31
N THR A 86 -16.98 9.57 9.44
CA THR A 86 -18.04 10.51 9.86
C THR A 86 -19.29 9.83 10.44
N GLY A 87 -19.34 8.49 10.48
CA GLY A 87 -20.50 7.73 11.00
C GLY A 87 -21.79 7.88 10.18
N ARG A 88 -21.73 8.45 8.97
CA ARG A 88 -22.88 8.80 8.12
C ARG A 88 -23.48 7.60 7.39
N ALA A 89 -22.78 6.48 7.29
CA ALA A 89 -23.27 5.26 6.66
C ALA A 89 -22.80 3.99 7.36
N GLN A 90 -23.50 2.89 7.09
CA GLN A 90 -23.17 1.55 7.55
C GLN A 90 -23.09 0.60 6.34
N ILE A 91 -22.14 -0.34 6.36
CA ILE A 91 -22.02 -1.35 5.31
C ILE A 91 -23.15 -2.37 5.43
N VAL A 92 -23.70 -2.78 4.29
CA VAL A 92 -24.70 -3.85 4.22
C VAL A 92 -24.02 -5.10 3.66
N THR A 93 -23.87 -6.10 4.51
CA THR A 93 -23.43 -7.45 4.13
C THR A 93 -24.67 -8.22 3.71
N PRO A 94 -24.69 -8.95 2.57
CA PRO A 94 -25.88 -9.69 2.14
C PRO A 94 -26.31 -10.77 3.14
N ASP A 95 -25.38 -11.29 3.95
CA ASP A 95 -25.61 -12.34 4.96
C ASP A 95 -26.26 -11.81 6.26
N LEU A 96 -26.54 -10.50 6.35
CA LEU A 96 -27.09 -9.82 7.54
C LEU A 96 -28.38 -9.03 7.19
N LEU A 97 -29.20 -9.57 6.28
CA LEU A 97 -30.50 -9.06 5.88
C LEU A 97 -31.62 -10.01 6.30
#